data_AF-A0ABD7GR49-F1
#
_entry.id   AF-A0ABD7GR49-F1
#
_cell.length_a   1.000
_cell.length_b   1.000
_cell.length_c   1.000
_cell.angle_alpha   90.00
_cell.angle_beta   90.00
_cell.angle_gamma   90.00
#
_symmetry.space_group_name_H-M   'P 1'
#
loop_
_entity.id
_entity.type
_entity.pdbx_description
1 polymer ?
#
loop_
_entity_poly.entity_id
_entity_poly.type
_entity_poly.pdbx_seq_one_letter_code
_entity_poly.pdbx_strand_id
1 'polypeptide(L)'
;MAKANERRRFRFALVKSILRCESVRKLPRDHKKPLFRWLANGWSITDTPPDTSRIRALEKAASDARRLRAALGRLDAKDAASLDFNYSQTIPLSTRLYALEELANDADTLARVIKGEQADIVRLRKRQTAKSIANTLSMFRIPFSTRNDWDVDERNVTTAMRCVMFAMLEADVKKLHWGTAAAIVKLGFQMLTDPDEEKVVFSEGRISVTAEEAEIARLLMREMPIFNSIKLVE
;
A
#
# COMPACT_ATOMS: atom_id res chain seq x y z
N MET A 1 4.37 -13.75 -25.89
CA MET A 1 3.01 -13.92 -26.47
C MET A 1 2.12 -14.89 -25.68
N ALA A 2 2.61 -16.03 -25.19
CA ALA A 2 1.80 -17.01 -24.44
C ALA A 2 1.09 -16.45 -23.18
N LYS A 3 1.82 -15.74 -22.30
CA LYS A 3 1.26 -15.17 -21.05
C LYS A 3 0.12 -14.15 -21.27
N ALA A 4 0.20 -13.35 -22.33
CA ALA A 4 -0.84 -12.39 -22.68
C ALA A 4 -2.13 -13.09 -23.14
N ASN A 5 -1.99 -14.20 -23.87
CA ASN A 5 -3.12 -15.03 -24.29
C ASN A 5 -3.74 -15.81 -23.13
N GLU A 6 -2.93 -16.33 -22.21
CA GLU A 6 -3.42 -16.94 -20.97
C GLU A 6 -4.20 -15.96 -20.11
N ARG A 7 -3.69 -14.74 -19.94
CA ARG A 7 -4.38 -13.68 -19.19
C ARG A 7 -5.71 -13.31 -19.82
N ARG A 8 -5.77 -13.16 -21.14
CA ARG A 8 -7.03 -12.89 -21.87
C ARG A 8 -8.03 -14.03 -21.71
N ARG A 9 -7.58 -15.30 -21.81
CA ARG A 9 -8.43 -16.49 -21.59
C ARG A 9 -8.97 -16.54 -20.16
N PHE A 10 -8.12 -16.29 -19.17
CA PHE A 10 -8.51 -16.24 -17.76
C PHE A 10 -9.51 -15.12 -17.49
N ARG A 11 -9.25 -13.90 -17.99
CA ARG A 11 -10.18 -12.78 -17.93
C ARG A 11 -11.55 -13.14 -18.50
N PHE A 12 -11.58 -13.74 -19.69
CA PHE A 12 -12.82 -14.16 -20.34
C PHE A 12 -13.57 -15.21 -19.53
N ALA A 13 -12.87 -16.23 -19.02
CA ALA A 13 -13.46 -17.25 -18.16
C ALA A 13 -14.04 -16.64 -16.87
N LEU A 14 -13.33 -15.69 -16.28
CA LEU A 14 -13.75 -15.00 -15.06
C LEU A 14 -15.00 -14.15 -15.29
N VAL A 15 -15.03 -13.32 -16.34
CA VAL A 15 -16.20 -12.52 -16.73
C VAL A 15 -17.40 -13.44 -17.02
N LYS A 16 -17.19 -14.52 -17.77
CA LYS A 16 -18.25 -15.49 -18.08
C LYS A 16 -18.79 -16.16 -16.80
N SER A 17 -17.92 -16.47 -15.85
CA SER A 17 -18.33 -17.01 -14.56
C SER A 17 -19.16 -16.00 -13.76
N ILE A 18 -18.72 -14.75 -13.66
CA ILE A 18 -19.43 -13.68 -12.94
C ILE A 18 -20.83 -13.47 -13.54
N LEU A 19 -20.93 -13.40 -14.88
CA LEU A 19 -22.20 -13.21 -15.58
C LEU A 19 -23.20 -14.36 -15.42
N ARG A 20 -22.72 -15.57 -15.10
CA ARG A 20 -23.55 -16.75 -14.87
C ARG A 20 -24.11 -16.83 -13.45
N CYS A 21 -23.53 -16.11 -12.50
CA CYS A 21 -23.99 -16.09 -11.12
C CYS A 21 -25.37 -15.45 -11.01
N GLU A 22 -26.21 -15.97 -10.11
CA GLU A 22 -27.62 -15.59 -10.04
C GLU A 22 -27.81 -14.10 -9.73
N SER A 23 -27.07 -13.56 -8.77
CA SER A 23 -27.12 -12.13 -8.39
C SER A 23 -26.83 -11.22 -9.58
N VAL A 24 -25.85 -11.59 -10.41
CA VAL A 24 -25.46 -10.81 -11.61
C VAL A 24 -26.38 -11.09 -12.80
N ARG A 25 -26.90 -12.31 -12.93
CA ARG A 25 -27.84 -12.68 -13.99
C ARG A 25 -29.13 -11.88 -13.88
N LYS A 26 -29.63 -11.70 -12.64
CA LYS A 26 -30.82 -10.92 -12.28
C LYS A 26 -30.63 -9.40 -12.44
N LEU A 27 -29.38 -8.91 -12.50
CA LEU A 27 -29.14 -7.49 -12.77
C LEU A 27 -29.70 -7.10 -14.15
N PRO A 28 -30.31 -5.90 -14.26
CA PRO A 28 -30.71 -5.36 -15.54
C PRO A 28 -29.53 -5.26 -16.52
N ARG A 29 -29.79 -5.39 -17.83
CA ARG A 29 -28.72 -5.49 -18.86
C ARG A 29 -27.82 -4.26 -18.90
N ASP A 30 -28.39 -3.08 -18.71
CA ASP A 30 -27.75 -1.78 -18.62
C ASP A 30 -26.82 -1.65 -17.40
N HIS A 31 -27.04 -2.42 -16.32
CA HIS A 31 -26.21 -2.40 -15.10
C HIS A 31 -24.97 -3.31 -15.17
N LYS A 32 -24.93 -4.27 -16.09
CA LYS A 32 -23.80 -5.23 -16.20
C LYS A 32 -22.52 -4.56 -16.68
N LYS A 33 -22.60 -3.65 -17.66
CA LYS A 33 -21.44 -2.91 -18.18
C LYS A 33 -20.86 -1.94 -17.12
N PRO A 34 -21.68 -1.17 -16.39
CA PRO A 34 -21.27 -0.44 -15.20
C PRO A 34 -20.55 -1.34 -14.19
N LEU A 35 -21.12 -2.47 -13.76
CA LEU A 35 -20.48 -3.36 -12.76
C LEU A 35 -19.00 -3.62 -13.06
N PHE A 36 -18.68 -4.07 -14.28
CA PHE A 36 -17.29 -4.34 -14.65
C PHE A 36 -16.43 -3.07 -14.73
N ARG A 37 -17.00 -1.92 -15.14
CA ARG A 37 -16.30 -0.63 -15.13
C ARG A 37 -15.94 -0.21 -13.70
N TRP A 38 -16.88 -0.29 -12.77
CA TRP A 38 -16.67 0.08 -11.37
C TRP A 38 -15.70 -0.87 -10.66
N LEU A 39 -15.77 -2.18 -10.94
CA LEU A 39 -14.80 -3.14 -10.42
C LEU A 39 -13.38 -2.91 -10.95
N ALA A 40 -13.22 -2.58 -12.23
CA ALA A 40 -11.92 -2.26 -12.81
C ALA A 40 -11.29 -1.02 -12.17
N ASN A 41 -12.11 -0.02 -11.82
CA ASN A 41 -11.66 1.22 -11.19
C ASN A 41 -11.53 1.11 -9.66
N GLY A 42 -12.14 0.10 -9.03
CA GLY A 42 -12.10 -0.10 -7.58
C GLY A 42 -10.71 -0.47 -7.04
N TRP A 43 -9.77 -0.81 -7.93
CA TRP A 43 -8.39 -1.19 -7.63
C TRP A 43 -7.40 -0.25 -8.33
N SER A 44 -7.55 1.06 -8.14
CA SER A 44 -6.69 2.06 -8.84
C SER A 44 -5.71 2.79 -7.93
N ILE A 45 -5.45 2.31 -6.72
CA ILE A 45 -4.40 2.93 -5.89
C ILE A 45 -3.06 2.48 -6.46
N THR A 46 -2.35 3.41 -7.09
CA THR A 46 -1.01 3.19 -7.62
C THR A 46 -0.08 2.69 -6.51
N ASP A 47 0.57 1.57 -6.76
CA ASP A 47 1.64 1.07 -5.89
C ASP A 47 2.81 2.06 -5.96
N THR A 48 2.84 3.03 -5.05
CA THR A 48 4.09 3.75 -4.77
C THR A 48 5.09 2.71 -4.28
N PRO A 49 6.24 2.54 -4.96
CA PRO A 49 7.23 1.59 -4.53
C PRO A 49 7.71 1.92 -3.11
N PRO A 50 7.95 0.91 -2.26
CA PRO A 50 8.49 1.16 -0.92
C PRO A 50 9.88 1.80 -1.03
N ASP A 51 10.20 2.78 -0.19
CA ASP A 51 11.53 3.43 -0.08
C ASP A 51 12.59 2.51 0.55
N THR A 52 12.68 1.29 0.02
CA THR A 52 13.67 0.28 0.40
C THR A 52 15.09 0.76 0.17
N SER A 53 15.33 1.60 -0.84
CA SER A 53 16.64 2.22 -1.11
C SER A 53 17.04 3.19 0.02
N ARG A 54 16.13 4.08 0.43
CA ARG A 54 16.35 5.04 1.50
C ARG A 54 16.57 4.36 2.84
N ILE A 55 15.74 3.36 3.18
CA ILE A 55 15.88 2.56 4.40
C ILE A 55 17.26 1.89 4.44
N ARG A 56 17.67 1.21 3.35
CA ARG A 56 18.99 0.55 3.27
C ARG A 56 20.14 1.53 3.38
N ALA A 57 20.02 2.72 2.79
CA ALA A 57 21.05 3.75 2.88
C ALA A 57 21.23 4.23 4.33
N LEU A 58 20.13 4.43 5.06
CA LEU A 58 20.15 4.82 6.48
C LEU A 58 20.73 3.70 7.37
N GLU A 59 20.31 2.45 7.18
CA GLU A 59 20.86 1.30 7.91
C GLU A 59 22.38 1.14 7.66
N LYS A 60 22.82 1.37 6.42
CA LYS A 60 24.23 1.36 6.07
C LYS A 60 24.99 2.50 6.73
N ALA A 61 24.45 3.72 6.70
CA ALA A 61 25.06 4.87 7.37
C ALA A 61 25.24 4.62 8.87
N ALA A 62 24.23 4.03 9.53
CA ALA A 62 24.32 3.65 10.94
C ALA A 62 25.41 2.60 11.18
N SER A 63 25.49 1.56 10.33
CA SER A 63 26.54 0.54 10.41
C SER A 63 27.94 1.14 10.24
N ASP A 64 28.13 1.99 9.24
CA ASP A 64 29.42 2.59 8.94
C ASP A 64 29.86 3.57 10.04
N ALA A 65 28.93 4.33 10.62
CA ALA A 65 29.20 5.20 11.77
C ALA A 65 29.67 4.39 13.00
N ARG A 66 29.01 3.27 13.32
CA ARG A 66 29.45 2.37 14.43
C ARG A 66 30.84 1.78 14.17
N ARG A 67 31.12 1.37 12.92
CA ARG A 67 32.44 0.82 12.54
C ARG A 67 33.53 1.87 12.69
N LEU A 68 33.28 3.09 12.22
CA LEU A 68 34.23 4.20 12.33
C LEU A 68 34.47 4.58 13.80
N ARG A 69 33.40 4.66 14.60
CA ARG A 69 33.50 4.89 16.06
C ARG A 69 34.34 3.82 16.73
N ALA A 70 34.13 2.54 16.40
CA ALA A 70 34.89 1.43 16.96
C ALA A 70 36.37 1.47 16.54
N ALA A 71 36.68 1.85 15.31
CA ALA A 71 38.05 1.99 14.84
C ALA A 71 38.78 3.14 15.55
N LEU A 72 38.14 4.31 15.65
CA LEU A 72 38.68 5.48 16.33
C LEU A 72 38.83 5.26 17.84
N GLY A 73 37.88 4.56 18.47
CA GLY A 73 37.92 4.25 19.90
C GLY A 73 38.95 3.18 20.29
N ARG A 74 39.61 2.55 19.31
CA ARG A 74 40.69 1.57 19.53
C ARG A 74 42.09 2.17 19.32
N LEU A 75 42.18 3.45 18.96
CA LEU A 75 43.47 4.14 18.89
C LEU A 75 44.13 4.11 20.26
N ASP A 76 45.45 3.90 20.28
CA ASP A 76 46.21 4.06 21.50
C ASP A 76 46.29 5.55 21.91
N ALA A 77 46.73 5.82 23.14
CA ALA A 77 46.78 7.18 23.65
C ALA A 77 47.70 8.11 22.85
N LYS A 78 48.76 7.57 22.23
CA LYS A 78 49.73 8.36 21.45
C LYS A 78 49.13 8.75 20.10
N ASP A 79 48.48 7.81 19.42
CA ASP A 79 47.82 8.03 18.14
C ASP A 79 46.59 8.94 18.30
N ALA A 80 45.83 8.76 19.37
CA ALA A 80 44.71 9.64 19.72
C ALA A 80 45.19 11.09 19.94
N ALA A 81 46.25 11.29 20.73
CA ALA A 81 46.83 12.62 20.96
C ALA A 81 47.41 13.23 19.69
N SER A 82 48.08 12.42 18.86
CA SER A 82 48.62 12.85 17.56
C SER A 82 47.50 13.30 16.61
N LEU A 83 46.38 12.58 16.58
CA LEU A 83 45.23 12.91 15.76
C LEU A 83 44.58 14.24 16.18
N ASP A 84 44.40 14.47 17.48
CA ASP A 84 43.86 15.74 17.97
C ASP A 84 44.83 16.91 17.75
N PHE A 85 46.14 16.68 17.90
CA PHE A 85 47.16 17.69 17.63
C PHE A 85 47.20 18.11 16.15
N ASN A 86 47.27 17.13 15.25
CA ASN A 86 47.37 17.35 13.80
C ASN A 86 46.09 17.96 13.20
N TYR A 87 44.93 17.69 13.82
CA TYR A 87 43.63 18.20 13.39
C TYR A 87 43.00 19.14 14.43
N SER A 88 43.83 19.93 15.11
CA SER A 88 43.44 20.85 16.19
C SER A 88 42.42 21.92 15.79
N GLN A 89 42.27 22.19 14.49
CA GLN A 89 41.24 23.12 13.97
C GLN A 89 39.84 22.48 13.85
N THR A 90 39.72 21.19 14.13
CA THR A 90 38.45 20.46 14.06
C THR A 90 38.03 19.99 15.45
N ILE A 91 36.82 19.43 15.57
CA ILE A 91 36.32 18.93 16.86
C ILE A 91 37.24 17.83 17.44
N PRO A 92 37.43 17.77 18.77
CA PRO A 92 38.24 16.74 19.42
C PRO A 92 37.74 15.32 19.14
N LEU A 93 38.63 14.33 19.24
CA LEU A 93 38.33 12.91 19.04
C LEU A 93 37.17 12.43 19.90
N SER A 94 37.11 12.86 21.16
CA SER A 94 36.00 12.53 22.08
C SER A 94 34.65 13.01 21.53
N THR A 95 34.59 14.25 21.02
CA THR A 95 33.41 14.83 20.38
C THR A 95 33.07 14.11 19.07
N ARG A 96 34.07 13.68 18.28
CA ARG A 96 33.84 12.89 17.05
C ARG A 96 33.22 11.52 17.37
N LEU A 97 33.71 10.84 18.40
CA LEU A 97 33.17 9.54 18.83
C LEU A 97 31.71 9.67 19.26
N TYR A 98 31.37 10.73 19.98
CA TYR A 98 30.00 11.05 20.37
C TYR A 98 29.11 11.37 19.16
N ALA A 99 29.58 12.22 18.24
CA ALA A 99 28.83 12.55 17.02
C ALA A 99 28.57 11.32 16.13
N LEU A 100 29.51 10.37 16.06
CA LEU A 100 29.32 9.10 15.33
C LEU A 100 28.30 8.19 16.00
N GLU A 101 28.17 8.26 17.33
CA GLU A 101 27.14 7.54 18.08
C GLU A 101 25.75 8.14 17.85
N GLU A 102 25.62 9.47 17.92
CA GLU A 102 24.37 10.17 17.59
C GLU A 102 23.95 9.89 16.15
N LEU A 103 24.86 10.01 15.18
CA LEU A 103 24.57 9.70 13.78
C LEU A 103 24.05 8.28 13.58
N ALA A 104 24.63 7.29 14.27
CA ALA A 104 24.16 5.92 14.19
C ALA A 104 22.75 5.74 14.75
N ASN A 105 22.45 6.40 15.87
CA ASN A 105 21.14 6.34 16.52
C ASN A 105 20.06 7.07 15.70
N ASP A 106 20.38 8.23 15.15
CA ASP A 106 19.47 9.03 14.32
C ASP A 106 19.14 8.30 13.01
N ALA A 107 20.15 7.74 12.35
CA ALA A 107 19.96 6.98 11.11
C ALA A 107 19.10 5.73 11.33
N ASP A 108 19.34 4.97 12.42
CA ASP A 108 18.48 3.84 12.81
C ASP A 108 17.04 4.28 13.10
N THR A 109 16.87 5.39 13.81
CA THR A 109 15.55 5.90 14.22
C THR A 109 14.75 6.33 12.99
N LEU A 110 15.36 7.09 12.09
CA LEU A 110 14.74 7.49 10.82
C LEU A 110 14.37 6.29 9.94
N ALA A 111 15.21 5.26 9.88
CA ALA A 111 14.90 4.04 9.14
C ALA A 111 13.64 3.33 9.69
N ARG A 112 13.50 3.27 11.02
CA ARG A 112 12.30 2.70 11.68
C ARG A 112 11.04 3.52 11.41
N VAL A 113 11.13 4.85 11.49
CA VAL A 113 10.01 5.76 11.20
C VAL A 113 9.50 5.55 9.78
N ILE A 114 10.39 5.62 8.78
CA ILE A 114 10.02 5.43 7.37
C ILE A 114 9.39 4.04 7.14
N LYS A 115 9.91 3.00 7.80
CA LYS A 115 9.36 1.65 7.72
C LYS A 115 7.96 1.55 8.32
N GLY A 116 7.71 2.24 9.43
CA GLY A 116 6.38 2.35 10.06
C GLY A 116 5.38 3.04 9.14
N GLU A 117 5.73 4.23 8.65
CA GLU A 117 4.90 5.01 7.72
C GLU A 117 4.52 4.21 6.46
N GLN A 118 5.46 3.46 5.89
CA GLN A 118 5.18 2.58 4.75
C GLN A 118 4.18 1.48 5.09
N ALA A 119 4.29 0.86 6.27
CA ALA A 119 3.35 -0.17 6.70
C ALA A 119 1.93 0.41 6.83
N ASP A 120 1.82 1.62 7.38
CA ASP A 120 0.55 2.33 7.54
C ASP A 120 -0.06 2.73 6.20
N ILE A 121 0.73 3.28 5.27
CA ILE A 121 0.30 3.57 3.90
C ILE A 121 -0.24 2.30 3.23
N VAL A 122 0.49 1.18 3.31
CA VAL A 122 0.04 -0.10 2.73
C VAL A 122 -1.27 -0.56 3.35
N ARG A 123 -1.44 -0.43 4.67
CA ARG A 123 -2.67 -0.79 5.37
C ARG A 123 -3.85 0.09 4.93
N LEU A 124 -3.66 1.40 4.85
CA LEU A 124 -4.67 2.36 4.40
C LEU A 124 -5.11 2.08 2.96
N ARG A 125 -4.16 1.79 2.07
CA ARG A 125 -4.47 1.43 0.68
C ARG A 125 -5.33 0.17 0.59
N LYS A 126 -4.95 -0.88 1.32
CA LYS A 126 -5.76 -2.12 1.38
C LYS A 126 -7.17 -1.86 1.87
N ARG A 127 -7.33 -1.00 2.89
CA ARG A 127 -8.62 -0.56 3.41
C ARG A 127 -9.44 0.18 2.36
N GLN A 128 -8.87 1.20 1.72
CA GLN A 128 -9.55 1.98 0.69
C GLN A 128 -10.00 1.10 -0.50
N THR A 129 -9.14 0.21 -0.99
CA THR A 129 -9.49 -0.77 -2.03
C THR A 129 -10.64 -1.67 -1.59
N ALA A 130 -10.57 -2.22 -0.38
CA ALA A 130 -11.62 -3.08 0.16
C ALA A 130 -12.97 -2.35 0.29
N LYS A 131 -12.96 -1.10 0.79
CA LYS A 131 -14.14 -0.24 0.89
C LYS A 131 -14.75 0.05 -0.48
N SER A 132 -13.93 0.41 -1.47
CA SER A 132 -14.39 0.70 -2.84
C SER A 132 -15.06 -0.52 -3.50
N ILE A 133 -14.45 -1.69 -3.33
CA ILE A 133 -15.01 -2.96 -3.83
C ILE A 133 -16.31 -3.30 -3.12
N ALA A 134 -16.36 -3.20 -1.79
CA ALA A 134 -17.57 -3.49 -1.02
C ALA A 134 -18.73 -2.55 -1.38
N ASN A 135 -18.45 -1.25 -1.56
CA ASN A 135 -19.43 -0.28 -2.07
C ASN A 135 -19.96 -0.68 -3.44
N THR A 136 -19.08 -1.12 -4.35
CA THR A 136 -19.49 -1.60 -5.68
C THR A 136 -20.39 -2.83 -5.55
N LEU A 137 -20.00 -3.82 -4.76
CA LEU A 137 -20.81 -5.03 -4.55
C LEU A 137 -22.19 -4.70 -3.96
N SER A 138 -22.25 -3.81 -2.98
CA SER A 138 -23.48 -3.31 -2.37
C SER A 138 -24.38 -2.59 -3.38
N MET A 139 -23.82 -1.68 -4.18
CA MET A 139 -24.53 -0.93 -5.22
C MET A 139 -25.21 -1.85 -6.24
N PHE A 140 -24.55 -2.95 -6.62
CA PHE A 140 -25.09 -3.95 -7.54
C PHE A 140 -25.81 -5.10 -6.84
N ARG A 141 -26.13 -4.97 -5.55
CA ARG A 141 -26.85 -5.98 -4.73
C ARG A 141 -26.23 -7.38 -4.83
N ILE A 142 -24.91 -7.46 -4.95
CA ILE A 142 -24.17 -8.72 -4.94
C ILE A 142 -23.90 -9.05 -3.48
N PRO A 143 -24.37 -10.18 -2.94
CA PRO A 143 -24.11 -10.56 -1.56
C PRO A 143 -22.62 -10.79 -1.32
N PHE A 144 -22.09 -10.23 -0.24
CA PHE A 144 -20.69 -10.38 0.18
C PHE A 144 -20.53 -10.54 1.70
N SER A 145 -21.64 -10.49 2.46
CA SER A 145 -21.72 -10.64 3.92
C SER A 145 -22.10 -12.04 4.39
N THR A 146 -22.37 -12.97 3.46
CA THR A 146 -22.80 -14.33 3.80
C THR A 146 -21.62 -15.08 4.40
N ARG A 147 -21.67 -15.25 5.73
CA ARG A 147 -20.86 -16.18 6.50
C ARG A 147 -21.01 -17.55 5.82
N ASN A 148 -19.91 -18.19 5.46
CA ASN A 148 -19.86 -19.45 4.68
C ASN A 148 -20.62 -20.65 5.31
N ASP A 149 -21.36 -20.44 6.40
CA ASP A 149 -21.70 -21.50 7.34
C ASP A 149 -23.20 -21.81 7.35
N TRP A 150 -24.09 -20.89 6.97
CA TRP A 150 -25.55 -21.12 7.04
C TRP A 150 -26.30 -20.38 5.92
N ASP A 151 -26.75 -21.16 4.93
CA ASP A 151 -27.75 -20.88 3.89
C ASP A 151 -27.66 -19.59 3.03
N VAL A 152 -27.34 -19.82 1.75
CA VAL A 152 -28.10 -19.52 0.52
C VAL A 152 -27.07 -19.42 -0.60
N ASP A 153 -26.76 -20.59 -1.17
CA ASP A 153 -25.94 -20.83 -2.37
C ASP A 153 -24.45 -20.43 -2.22
N GLU A 154 -23.55 -21.41 -1.97
CA GLU A 154 -22.07 -21.28 -1.99
C GLU A 154 -21.52 -20.52 -3.22
N ARG A 155 -22.36 -20.41 -4.27
CA ARG A 155 -22.15 -19.66 -5.51
C ARG A 155 -22.06 -18.13 -5.31
N ASN A 156 -22.62 -17.56 -4.24
CA ASN A 156 -22.69 -16.10 -4.05
C ASN A 156 -21.44 -15.51 -3.37
N VAL A 157 -20.90 -16.13 -2.30
CA VAL A 157 -19.59 -15.75 -1.71
C VAL A 157 -18.48 -15.86 -2.77
N THR A 158 -18.54 -16.93 -3.56
CA THR A 158 -17.63 -17.11 -4.68
C THR A 158 -17.83 -16.07 -5.79
N THR A 159 -18.99 -15.41 -5.91
CA THR A 159 -19.22 -14.30 -6.84
C THR A 159 -18.50 -13.03 -6.41
N ALA A 160 -18.65 -12.63 -5.14
CA ALA A 160 -17.92 -11.48 -4.58
C ALA A 160 -16.40 -11.67 -4.74
N MET A 161 -15.88 -12.86 -4.42
CA MET A 161 -14.46 -13.19 -4.59
C MET A 161 -14.02 -13.14 -6.07
N ARG A 162 -14.86 -13.61 -7.01
CA ARG A 162 -14.59 -13.48 -8.46
C ARG A 162 -14.56 -12.02 -8.90
N CYS A 163 -15.45 -11.17 -8.38
CA CYS A 163 -15.46 -9.73 -8.65
C CYS A 163 -14.18 -9.05 -8.14
N VAL A 164 -13.72 -9.40 -6.93
CA VAL A 164 -12.42 -8.92 -6.41
C VAL A 164 -11.27 -9.39 -7.29
N MET A 165 -11.29 -10.66 -7.69
CA MET A 165 -10.25 -11.22 -8.56
C MET A 165 -10.24 -10.58 -9.95
N PHE A 166 -11.41 -10.12 -10.44
CA PHE A 166 -11.50 -9.33 -11.66
C PHE A 166 -10.89 -7.94 -11.46
N ALA A 167 -11.21 -7.25 -10.35
CA ALA A 167 -10.61 -5.96 -10.03
C ALA A 167 -9.07 -6.04 -9.94
N MET A 168 -8.55 -7.06 -9.24
CA MET A 168 -7.11 -7.36 -9.17
C MET A 168 -6.47 -7.58 -10.55
N LEU A 169 -7.18 -8.32 -11.42
CA LEU A 169 -6.71 -8.65 -12.75
C LEU A 169 -6.66 -7.41 -13.66
N GLU A 170 -7.64 -6.52 -13.58
CA GLU A 170 -7.62 -5.28 -14.36
C GLU A 170 -6.55 -4.30 -13.85
N ALA A 171 -6.22 -4.34 -12.56
CA ALA A 171 -5.14 -3.56 -11.96
C ALA A 171 -3.73 -4.15 -12.10
N ASP A 172 -3.55 -5.14 -12.96
CA ASP A 172 -2.26 -5.77 -13.23
C ASP A 172 -1.56 -6.46 -12.05
N VAL A 173 -2.33 -6.92 -11.07
CA VAL A 173 -1.79 -7.71 -9.95
C VAL A 173 -1.21 -9.03 -10.48
N LYS A 174 0.11 -9.20 -10.31
CA LYS A 174 0.87 -10.35 -10.84
C LYS A 174 0.48 -11.69 -10.21
N LYS A 175 0.00 -11.69 -8.97
CA LYS A 175 -0.36 -12.89 -8.21
C LYS A 175 -1.81 -12.82 -7.76
N LEU A 176 -2.67 -13.55 -8.45
CA LEU A 176 -4.08 -13.69 -8.09
C LEU A 176 -4.24 -14.92 -7.18
N HIS A 177 -4.81 -14.73 -5.99
CA HIS A 177 -5.01 -15.79 -5.03
C HIS A 177 -6.39 -15.65 -4.36
N TRP A 178 -7.11 -16.77 -4.25
CA TRP A 178 -8.46 -16.81 -3.68
C TRP A 178 -8.49 -16.36 -2.22
N GLY A 179 -7.49 -16.74 -1.42
CA GLY A 179 -7.38 -16.27 -0.03
C GLY A 179 -7.21 -14.75 0.08
N THR A 180 -6.55 -14.10 -0.89
CA THR A 180 -6.42 -12.64 -0.92
C THR A 180 -7.76 -11.99 -1.26
N ALA A 181 -8.50 -12.56 -2.23
CA ALA A 181 -9.83 -12.08 -2.57
C ALA A 181 -10.79 -12.20 -1.38
N ALA A 182 -10.77 -13.32 -0.66
CA ALA A 182 -11.57 -13.53 0.56
C ALA A 182 -11.23 -12.52 1.66
N ALA A 183 -9.94 -12.27 1.90
CA ALA A 183 -9.48 -11.32 2.91
C ALA A 183 -9.95 -9.89 2.62
N ILE A 184 -9.96 -9.48 1.35
CA ILE A 184 -10.42 -8.15 0.92
C ILE A 184 -11.93 -8.01 1.05
N VAL A 185 -12.70 -9.05 0.69
CA VAL A 185 -14.15 -9.05 0.92
C VAL A 185 -14.46 -8.90 2.41
N LYS A 186 -13.79 -9.68 3.26
CA LYS A 186 -13.95 -9.61 4.72
C LYS A 186 -13.62 -8.22 5.27
N LEU A 187 -12.49 -7.65 4.85
CA LEU A 187 -12.07 -6.31 5.26
C LEU A 187 -13.08 -5.24 4.80
N GLY A 188 -13.56 -5.33 3.57
CA GLY A 188 -14.53 -4.39 3.02
C GLY A 188 -15.88 -4.47 3.75
N PHE A 189 -16.31 -5.68 4.12
CA PHE A 189 -17.48 -5.87 4.97
C PHE A 189 -17.31 -5.22 6.35
N GLN A 190 -16.18 -5.49 7.03
CA GLN A 190 -15.87 -4.87 8.32
C GLN A 190 -15.95 -3.34 8.24
N MET A 191 -15.36 -2.74 7.21
CA MET A 191 -15.38 -1.28 7.01
C MET A 191 -16.77 -0.69 6.74
N LEU A 192 -17.74 -1.49 6.26
CA LEU A 192 -19.12 -1.03 6.08
C LEU A 192 -19.97 -1.20 7.34
N THR A 193 -19.64 -2.17 8.20
CA THR A 193 -20.42 -2.48 9.40
C THR A 193 -19.87 -1.87 10.68
N ASP A 194 -18.57 -1.58 10.73
CA ASP A 194 -17.89 -0.99 11.88
C ASP A 194 -17.14 0.29 11.44
N PRO A 195 -17.81 1.46 11.49
CA PRO A 195 -17.17 2.73 11.15
C PRO A 195 -16.13 3.18 12.17
N ASP A 196 -16.09 2.62 13.39
CA ASP A 196 -15.09 2.97 14.41
C ASP A 196 -13.73 2.30 14.13
N GLU A 197 -13.66 1.27 13.28
CA GLU A 197 -12.38 0.73 12.77
C GLU A 197 -11.57 1.74 11.91
N GLU A 198 -12.19 2.83 11.43
CA GLU A 198 -11.47 3.96 10.85
C GLU A 198 -10.63 4.71 11.91
N LYS A 199 -11.00 4.66 13.20
CA LYS A 199 -10.34 5.41 14.29
C LYS A 199 -9.17 4.68 14.96
N VAL A 200 -9.08 3.34 14.88
CA VAL A 200 -8.12 2.56 15.68
C VAL A 200 -6.71 2.47 15.08
N VAL A 201 -6.31 3.38 14.18
CA VAL A 201 -4.91 3.45 13.69
C VAL A 201 -4.44 4.89 13.55
N PHE A 202 -4.60 5.66 14.62
CA PHE A 202 -3.81 6.87 14.83
C PHE A 202 -3.46 6.95 16.32
N SER A 203 -2.53 6.10 16.75
CA SER A 203 -1.81 6.36 18.00
C SER A 203 -0.75 7.43 17.71
N GLU A 204 -1.18 8.68 17.96
CA GLU A 204 -0.39 9.80 18.49
C GLU A 204 0.98 10.08 17.86
N GLY A 205 0.94 10.68 16.68
CA GLY A 205 1.81 11.81 16.35
C GLY A 205 0.93 12.88 15.72
N ARG A 206 0.65 13.99 16.43
CA ARG A 206 -0.02 15.14 15.81
C ARG A 206 0.92 15.69 14.73
N ILE A 207 0.70 15.32 13.48
CA ILE A 207 1.30 16.04 12.35
C ILE A 207 0.46 17.30 12.15
N SER A 208 0.98 18.43 12.61
CA SER A 208 0.41 19.74 12.30
C SER A 208 0.69 20.05 10.83
N VAL A 209 -0.31 19.79 9.98
CA VAL A 209 -0.30 20.21 8.58
C VAL A 209 -0.50 21.73 8.55
N THR A 210 0.43 22.45 7.94
CA THR A 210 0.32 23.90 7.75
C THR A 210 -0.80 24.22 6.77
N ALA A 211 -1.40 25.41 6.86
CA ALA A 211 -2.50 25.82 5.97
C ALA A 211 -2.08 25.79 4.48
N GLU A 212 -0.79 25.98 4.20
CA GLU A 212 -0.19 25.89 2.87
C GLU A 212 -0.21 24.45 2.32
N GLU A 213 0.16 23.46 3.14
CA GLU A 213 0.17 22.04 2.75
C GLU A 213 -1.26 21.49 2.52
N ALA A 214 -2.24 21.98 3.28
CA ALA A 214 -3.65 21.63 3.08
C ALA A 214 -4.20 22.19 1.76
N GLU A 215 -3.79 23.39 1.37
CA GLU A 215 -4.22 24.01 0.11
C GLU A 215 -3.52 23.36 -1.11
N ILE A 216 -2.24 22.97 -0.97
CA ILE A 216 -1.51 22.19 -1.98
C ILE A 216 -2.20 20.84 -2.21
N ALA A 217 -2.58 20.12 -1.15
CA ALA A 217 -3.31 18.87 -1.26
C ALA A 217 -4.69 19.05 -1.92
N ARG A 218 -5.38 20.16 -1.62
CA ARG A 218 -6.68 20.51 -2.23
C ARG A 218 -6.56 20.86 -3.71
N LEU A 219 -5.49 21.55 -4.10
CA LEU A 219 -5.16 21.87 -5.50
C LEU A 219 -4.78 20.62 -6.29
N LEU A 220 -4.01 19.70 -5.69
CA LEU A 220 -3.66 18.40 -6.29
C LEU A 220 -4.88 17.52 -6.57
N MET A 221 -5.92 17.59 -5.72
CA MET A 221 -7.17 16.87 -5.92
C MET A 221 -8.12 17.53 -6.94
N ARG A 222 -7.83 18.75 -7.41
CA ARG A 222 -8.62 19.47 -8.42
C ARG A 222 -8.10 19.30 -9.84
N GLU A 223 -6.88 18.83 -10.04
CA GLU A 223 -6.36 18.51 -11.38
C GLU A 223 -6.93 17.17 -11.86
N MET A 224 -7.81 17.21 -12.87
CA MET A 224 -8.30 16.01 -13.56
C MET A 224 -7.10 15.20 -14.10
N PRO A 225 -6.99 13.89 -13.81
CA PRO A 225 -5.97 13.07 -14.44
C PRO A 225 -6.21 13.04 -15.95
N ILE A 226 -5.23 13.52 -16.71
CA ILE A 226 -5.21 13.55 -18.17
C ILE A 226 -5.26 12.12 -18.70
N PHE A 227 -6.34 11.79 -19.39
CA PHE A 227 -6.58 10.50 -20.04
C PHE A 227 -5.66 10.34 -21.25
N ASN A 228 -4.69 9.43 -21.19
CA ASN A 228 -4.03 8.95 -22.39
C ASN A 228 -4.97 7.99 -23.14
N SER A 229 -5.59 8.55 -24.19
CA SER A 229 -5.90 7.93 -25.48
C SER A 229 -6.70 6.61 -25.51
N ILE A 230 -8.02 6.72 -25.41
CA ILE A 230 -8.93 5.73 -26.01
C ILE A 230 -9.93 6.47 -26.90
N LYS A 231 -9.76 6.37 -28.23
CA LYS A 231 -10.85 6.52 -29.18
C LYS A 231 -11.49 5.15 -29.36
N LEU A 232 -12.76 5.03 -29.02
CA LEU A 232 -13.59 3.91 -29.47
C LEU A 232 -14.31 4.39 -30.72
N VAL A 233 -14.00 3.76 -31.85
CA VAL A 233 -14.77 3.89 -33.10
C VAL A 233 -16.13 3.22 -32.89
N GLU A 234 -17.15 3.81 -33.52
CA GLU A 234 -18.60 3.59 -33.39
C GLU A 234 -19.08 2.13 -33.32
#